data_AF-A0A5P2FYZ7-F1
#
_entry.id   AF-A0A5P2FYZ7-F1
#
_cell.length_a   1.000
_cell.length_b   1.000
_cell.length_c   1.000
_cell.angle_alpha   90.00
_cell.angle_beta   90.00
_cell.angle_gamma   90.00
#
_symmetry.space_group_name_H-M   'P 1'
#
loop_
_entity.id
_entity.type
_entity.pdbx_description
1 polymer ?
#
loop_
_entity_poly.entity_id
_entity_poly.type
_entity_poly.pdbx_seq_one_letter_code
_entity_poly.pdbx_strand_id
1 'polypeptide(L)' 'MEETLKDLKDEELVSFGTMDKSPSNMSEKEYEEWKIKSKDFVREYLFSINQPLVYEKDGVMVAEYKNGKVVNI' A
#
# COMPACT_ATOMS: atom_id res chain seq x y z
N MET A 1 19.07 -24.26 8.33
CA MET A 1 18.00 -24.57 7.35
C MET A 1 17.60 -23.25 6.74
N GLU A 2 17.80 -23.08 5.44
CA GLU A 2 17.27 -21.93 4.71
C GLU A 2 15.78 -22.18 4.49
N GLU A 3 14.94 -21.67 5.38
CA GLU A 3 13.50 -21.59 5.11
C GLU A 3 13.31 -20.60 3.96
N THR A 4 12.86 -21.11 2.82
CA THR A 4 12.56 -20.26 1.67
C THR A 4 11.15 -19.71 1.82
N LEU A 5 10.91 -18.49 1.32
CA LEU A 5 9.61 -17.81 1.35
C LEU A 5 8.43 -18.61 0.77
N LYS A 6 8.67 -19.76 0.13
CA LYS A 6 7.66 -20.68 -0.39
C LYS A 6 7.03 -21.58 0.67
N ASP A 7 7.65 -21.70 1.84
CA ASP A 7 7.24 -22.65 2.88
C ASP A 7 6.33 -22.00 3.95
N LEU A 8 6.15 -20.67 3.88
CA LEU A 8 5.23 -19.93 4.75
C LEU A 8 3.79 -20.13 4.28
N LYS A 9 2.93 -20.59 5.19
CA LYS A 9 1.49 -20.64 4.93
C LYS A 9 0.95 -19.23 4.87
N ASP A 10 -0.03 -18.98 3.98
CA ASP A 10 -0.68 -17.66 3.87
C ASP A 10 -1.15 -17.13 5.23
N GLU A 11 -1.57 -18.03 6.12
CA GLU A 11 -1.99 -17.78 7.50
C GLU A 11 -0.92 -17.09 8.37
N GLU A 12 0.36 -17.32 8.10
CA GLU A 12 1.51 -16.77 8.85
C GLU A 12 1.96 -15.41 8.31
N LEU A 13 1.60 -15.09 7.07
CA LEU A 13 1.83 -13.78 6.45
C LEU A 13 0.81 -12.72 6.91
N VAL A 14 -0.27 -13.13 7.57
CA VAL A 14 -1.34 -12.26 8.13
C VAL A 14 -1.05 -11.89 9.59
N SER A 15 0.16 -11.42 9.89
CA SER A 15 0.39 -10.72 11.15
C SER A 15 1.25 -9.48 10.90
N PHE A 16 0.63 -8.32 11.06
CA PHE A 16 1.14 -6.96 10.78
C PHE A 16 1.21 -6.53 9.30
N GLY A 17 0.18 -6.85 8.53
CA GLY A 17 -0.06 -6.20 7.23
C GLY A 17 -1.45 -6.60 6.73
N THR A 18 -2.27 -5.64 6.35
CA THR A 18 -3.69 -5.78 5.96
C THR A 18 -3.88 -6.51 4.62
N MET A 19 -3.18 -7.61 4.38
CA MET A 19 -3.26 -8.38 3.15
C MET A 19 -3.96 -9.72 3.41
N ASP A 20 -5.24 -9.79 3.07
CA ASP A 20 -6.06 -11.03 3.15
C ASP A 20 -5.66 -12.08 2.08
N LYS A 21 -5.00 -11.63 1.00
CA LYS A 21 -4.54 -12.46 -0.12
C LYS A 21 -3.30 -11.83 -0.74
N SER A 22 -2.30 -12.65 -1.10
CA SER A 22 -1.13 -12.14 -1.82
C SER A 22 -1.54 -11.55 -3.18
N PRO A 23 -1.03 -10.37 -3.60
CA PRO A 23 -1.24 -9.84 -4.94
C PRO A 23 -0.83 -10.80 -6.06
N SER A 24 0.16 -11.66 -5.82
CA SER A 24 0.60 -12.69 -6.79
C SER A 24 -0.46 -13.74 -7.09
N ASN A 25 -1.44 -13.89 -6.20
CA ASN A 25 -2.48 -14.91 -6.27
C ASN A 25 -3.86 -14.31 -6.63
N MET A 26 -3.93 -12.99 -6.83
CA MET A 26 -5.15 -12.29 -7.25
C MET A 26 -5.37 -12.46 -8.75
N SER A 27 -6.64 -12.60 -9.16
CA SER A 27 -7.02 -12.32 -10.54
C SER A 27 -6.82 -10.83 -10.85
N GLU A 28 -6.73 -10.49 -12.13
CA GLU A 28 -6.54 -9.10 -12.57
C GLU A 28 -7.61 -8.15 -11.99
N LYS A 29 -8.87 -8.60 -11.95
CA LYS A 29 -9.98 -7.82 -11.37
C LYS A 29 -9.82 -7.61 -9.86
N GLU A 30 -9.51 -8.68 -9.13
CA GLU A 30 -9.29 -8.59 -7.67
C GLU A 30 -8.10 -7.68 -7.35
N TYR A 31 -7.04 -7.75 -8.16
CA TYR A 31 -5.85 -6.94 -7.99
C TYR A 31 -6.14 -5.45 -8.19
N GLU A 32 -6.91 -5.08 -9.21
CA GLU A 32 -7.30 -3.68 -9.41
C GLU A 32 -8.22 -3.15 -8.30
N GLU A 33 -9.18 -3.97 -7.83
CA GLU A 33 -10.01 -3.60 -6.67
C GLU A 33 -9.18 -3.43 -5.39
N TRP A 34 -8.24 -4.33 -5.14
CA TRP A 34 -7.32 -4.26 -4.01
C TRP A 34 -6.43 -3.02 -4.08
N LYS A 35 -5.92 -2.69 -5.27
CA LYS A 35 -5.05 -1.52 -5.51
C LYS A 35 -5.77 -0.21 -5.21
N ILE A 36 -7.03 -0.09 -5.61
CA ILE A 36 -7.86 1.10 -5.30
C ILE A 36 -8.04 1.21 -3.78
N LYS A 37 -8.51 0.15 -3.13
CA LYS A 37 -8.74 0.13 -1.68
C LYS A 37 -7.46 0.42 -0.88
N SER A 38 -6.34 -0.15 -1.31
CA SER A 38 -5.04 0.03 -0.65
C SER A 38 -4.55 1.47 -0.75
N LYS A 39 -4.74 2.15 -1.89
CA LYS A 39 -4.38 3.56 -2.04
C LYS A 39 -5.16 4.46 -1.08
N ASP A 40 -6.47 4.24 -0.97
CA ASP A 40 -7.30 5.04 -0.08
C ASP A 40 -6.95 4.78 1.38
N PHE A 41 -6.75 3.51 1.76
CA PHE A 41 -6.29 3.14 3.11
C PHE A 41 -4.94 3.79 3.46
N VAL A 42 -3.94 3.71 2.59
CA VAL A 42 -2.61 4.30 2.84
C VAL A 42 -2.73 5.81 2.99
N ARG A 43 -3.50 6.48 2.13
CA ARG A 43 -3.74 7.93 2.23
C ARG A 43 -4.37 8.29 3.57
N GLU A 44 -5.46 7.62 3.95
CA GLU A 44 -6.16 7.86 5.21
C GLU A 44 -5.28 7.60 6.43
N TYR A 45 -4.51 6.50 6.41
CA TYR A 45 -3.58 6.17 7.48
C TYR A 45 -2.52 7.25 7.66
N LEU A 46 -1.82 7.63 6.59
CA LEU A 46 -0.79 8.69 6.63
C LEU A 46 -1.37 10.00 7.18
N PHE A 47 -2.56 10.38 6.71
CA PHE A 47 -3.24 11.59 7.17
C PHE A 47 -3.69 11.50 8.63
N SER A 48 -4.02 10.31 9.14
CA SER A 48 -4.39 10.10 10.53
C SER A 48 -3.21 10.35 11.48
N ILE A 49 -1.98 10.07 11.03
CA ILE A 49 -0.74 10.27 11.78
C ILE A 49 -0.01 11.59 11.41
N ASN A 50 -0.71 12.51 10.73
CA ASN A 50 -0.17 13.80 10.26
C ASN A 50 1.05 13.68 9.32
N GLN A 51 1.19 12.56 8.61
CA GLN A 51 2.19 12.38 7.56
C GLN A 51 1.61 12.70 6.17
N PRO A 52 2.41 13.27 5.26
CA PRO A 52 1.99 13.46 3.88
C PRO A 52 2.07 12.14 3.08
N LEU A 53 1.24 12.02 2.05
CA LEU A 53 1.39 11.02 1.00
C LEU A 53 2.42 11.51 -0.01
N VAL A 54 3.53 10.78 -0.15
CA VAL A 54 4.62 11.12 -1.08
C VAL A 54 4.54 10.22 -2.31
N TYR A 55 4.55 10.81 -3.50
CA TYR A 55 4.49 10.09 -4.78
C TYR A 55 5.10 10.90 -5.92
N GLU A 56 5.41 10.23 -7.03
CA GLU A 56 5.88 10.89 -8.25
C GLU A 56 4.68 11.35 -9.10
N LYS A 57 4.74 12.60 -9.57
CA LYS A 57 3.78 13.19 -10.49
C LYS A 57 4.54 13.98 -11.57
N ASP A 58 4.35 13.60 -12.82
CA ASP A 58 4.96 14.25 -13.99
C ASP A 58 6.51 14.36 -13.89
N GLY A 59 7.18 13.33 -13.36
CA GLY A 59 8.63 13.30 -13.17
C GLY A 59 9.15 14.07 -11.95
N VAL A 60 8.25 14.61 -11.12
CA VAL A 60 8.58 15.38 -9.92
C VAL A 60 8.01 14.69 -8.70
N MET A 61 8.79 14.60 -7.62
CA MET A 61 8.30 14.10 -6.35
C MET A 61 7.39 15.15 -5.70
N VAL A 62 6.22 14.72 -5.24
CA VAL A 62 5.25 15.57 -4.57
C VAL A 62 4.83 14.98 -3.24
N ALA A 63 4.54 15.86 -2.28
CA ALA A 63 3.95 15.52 -0.99
C ALA A 63 2.54 16.14 -0.89
N GLU A 64 1.52 15.29 -0.78
CA GLU A 64 0.12 15.64 -0.55
C GLU A 64 -0.20 15.54 0.94
N TYR A 65 -0.84 16.58 1.50
CA TYR A 65 -1.24 16.66 2.90
C TYR A 65 -2.75 16.50 3.06
N LYS A 66 -3.20 16.15 4.27
CA LYS A 66 -4.63 15.98 4.63
C LYS A 66 -5.53 17.16 4.25
N ASN A 67 -5.00 18.37 4.23
CA ASN A 67 -5.74 19.59 3.87
C ASN A 67 -5.81 19.83 2.35
N GLY A 68 -5.36 18.89 1.53
CA GLY A 68 -5.30 18.99 0.07
C GLY A 68 -4.12 19.82 -0.45
N LYS A 69 -3.22 20.31 0.42
CA LYS A 69 -2.00 20.98 -0.03
C LYS A 69 -1.08 19.97 -0.71
N VAL A 70 -0.58 20.32 -1.88
CA VAL A 70 0.45 19.56 -2.61
C VAL A 70 1.70 20.41 -2.75
N VAL A 71 2.87 19.87 -2.43
CA VAL A 71 4.16 20.56 -2.57
C VAL A 71 5.15 19.68 -3.33
N ASN A 72 5.96 20.29 -4.17
CA ASN A 72 7.10 19.62 -4.79
C ASN A 72 8.22 19.46 -3.75
N ILE A 73 8.93 18.34 -3.80
CA ILE A 73 10.05 18.00 -2.92
C ILE A 73 11.29 17.60 -3.72
#